data_AF-A0A2V2RQQ1-F1
#
_entry.id   AF-A0A2V2RQQ1-F1
#
_cell.length_a   1.000
_cell.length_b   1.000
_cell.length_c   1.000
_cell.angle_alpha   90.00
_cell.angle_beta   90.00
_cell.angle_gamma   90.00
#
_symmetry.space_group_name_H-M   'P 1'
#
loop_
_entity.id
_entity.type
_entity.pdbx_description
1 polymer ?
#
loop_
_entity_poly.entity_id
_entity_poly.type
_entity_poly.pdbx_seq_one_letter_code
_entity_poly.pdbx_strand_id
1 'polypeptide(L)'
;MNVFRYQYFNYFIFVMNRKFLRGILSKWVLLILLILSQNLLLGIELYWPTEDKSFFQGASSESLIQPTVSGKIESGKFGCVRNDGNRFHEGIDIKPKKRNKKGEAIDKIIAAMDGEVVYINQVAGNSGYGKYIVIVHKTVVPSIYTLYAHLSNIEKGITVGK
;
A
#
# COMPACT_ATOMS: atom_id res chain seq x y z
N MET A 1 4.81 -25.02 6.40
CA MET A 1 5.24 -25.69 5.16
C MET A 1 4.34 -26.91 5.00
N ASN A 2 3.25 -26.77 4.24
CA ASN A 2 2.22 -27.81 4.17
C ASN A 2 2.51 -28.72 2.97
N VAL A 3 2.90 -29.96 3.26
CA VAL A 3 3.14 -31.02 2.28
C VAL A 3 1.85 -31.83 2.18
N PHE A 4 1.16 -31.76 1.04
CA PHE A 4 0.04 -32.66 0.74
C PHE A 4 0.50 -33.72 -0.26
N ARG A 5 0.35 -35.01 0.10
CA ARG A 5 0.49 -36.15 -0.81
C ARG A 5 -0.88 -36.49 -1.37
N TYR A 6 -1.00 -36.54 -2.70
CA TYR A 6 -2.10 -37.22 -3.37
C TYR A 6 -1.60 -38.54 -3.95
N GLN A 7 -2.33 -39.60 -3.66
CA GLN A 7 -2.13 -40.95 -4.17
C GLN A 7 -3.47 -41.34 -4.80
N TYR A 8 -3.52 -41.57 -6.10
CA TYR A 8 -4.27 -42.64 -6.80
C TYR A 8 -4.05 -42.48 -8.32
N PHE A 9 -3.46 -43.51 -8.92
CA PHE A 9 -3.28 -43.69 -10.37
C PHE A 9 -4.39 -44.61 -10.85
N ASN A 10 -5.20 -44.19 -11.84
CA ASN A 10 -6.07 -45.09 -12.60
C ASN A 10 -5.89 -44.78 -14.09
N TYR A 11 -5.35 -45.74 -14.84
CA TYR A 11 -5.29 -45.70 -16.30
C TYR A 11 -6.62 -46.21 -16.86
N PHE A 12 -7.39 -45.34 -17.51
CA PHE A 12 -8.40 -45.74 -18.50
C PHE A 12 -7.81 -45.45 -19.89
N ILE A 13 -7.45 -46.50 -20.62
CA ILE A 13 -7.04 -46.36 -22.03
C ILE A 13 -8.30 -46.35 -22.88
N PHE A 14 -8.70 -45.17 -23.35
CA PHE A 14 -9.72 -45.01 -24.37
C PHE A 14 -9.02 -44.85 -25.73
N VAL A 15 -9.08 -45.86 -26.59
CA VAL A 15 -8.57 -45.76 -27.96
C VAL A 15 -9.60 -45.00 -28.80
N MET A 16 -9.41 -43.69 -28.96
CA MET A 16 -10.20 -42.86 -29.87
C MET A 16 -9.37 -42.36 -31.06
N ASN A 17 -10.03 -42.35 -32.21
CA ASN A 17 -9.51 -42.09 -33.55
C ASN A 17 -8.73 -40.76 -33.67
N ARG A 18 -7.44 -40.84 -34.03
CA ARG A 18 -6.46 -39.73 -34.03
C ARG A 18 -6.78 -38.56 -34.98
N LYS A 19 -7.73 -38.71 -35.91
CA LYS A 19 -8.01 -37.67 -36.93
C LYS A 19 -9.08 -36.64 -36.51
N PHE A 20 -9.93 -36.93 -35.52
CA PHE A 20 -10.98 -36.00 -35.08
C PHE A 20 -10.52 -35.04 -33.96
N LEU A 21 -9.45 -35.39 -33.24
CA LEU A 21 -8.96 -34.65 -32.06
C LEU A 21 -7.99 -33.49 -32.38
N ARG A 22 -7.55 -33.30 -33.63
CA ARG A 22 -6.48 -32.32 -33.93
C ARG A 22 -6.96 -30.87 -34.17
N GLY A 23 -8.23 -30.64 -34.49
CA GLY A 23 -8.74 -29.31 -34.85
C GLY A 23 -9.64 -28.62 -33.81
N ILE A 24 -10.48 -29.38 -33.12
CA ILE A 24 -11.46 -28.83 -32.16
C ILE A 24 -10.86 -28.82 -30.75
N LEU A 25 -10.13 -29.88 -30.37
CA LEU A 25 -9.50 -29.96 -29.05
C LEU A 25 -8.44 -28.89 -28.84
N SER A 26 -7.70 -28.48 -29.88
CA SER A 26 -6.63 -27.49 -29.76
C SER A 26 -7.15 -26.08 -29.46
N LYS A 27 -8.30 -25.68 -30.03
CA LYS A 27 -8.92 -24.37 -29.77
C LYS A 27 -9.48 -24.27 -28.37
N TRP A 28 -10.14 -25.32 -27.88
CA TRP A 28 -10.68 -25.35 -26.52
C TRP A 28 -9.57 -25.47 -25.47
N VAL A 29 -8.49 -26.21 -25.74
CA VAL A 29 -7.31 -26.26 -24.87
C VAL A 29 -6.62 -24.90 -24.83
N LEU A 30 -6.45 -24.20 -25.95
CA LEU A 30 -5.92 -22.84 -25.97
C LEU A 30 -6.83 -21.85 -25.24
N LEU A 31 -8.14 -21.95 -25.40
CA LEU A 31 -9.10 -21.11 -24.69
C LEU A 31 -9.08 -21.40 -23.17
N ILE A 32 -9.01 -22.66 -22.77
CA ILE A 32 -8.87 -23.07 -21.36
C ILE A 32 -7.53 -22.59 -20.80
N LEU A 33 -6.42 -22.70 -21.54
CA LEU A 33 -5.12 -22.16 -21.13
C LEU A 33 -5.14 -20.63 -21.04
N LEU A 34 -5.88 -19.93 -21.91
CA LEU A 34 -6.04 -18.48 -21.86
C LEU A 34 -6.88 -18.05 -20.65
N ILE A 35 -7.96 -18.77 -20.34
CA ILE A 35 -8.79 -18.55 -19.15
C ILE A 35 -7.99 -18.88 -17.88
N LEU A 36 -7.20 -19.96 -17.88
CA LEU A 36 -6.31 -20.34 -16.77
C LEU A 36 -5.07 -19.42 -16.65
N SER A 37 -4.69 -18.71 -17.71
CA SER A 37 -3.63 -17.69 -17.68
C SER A 37 -4.08 -16.38 -17.03
N GLN A 38 -5.37 -16.23 -16.73
CA GLN A 38 -5.88 -15.16 -15.87
C GLN A 38 -5.56 -15.47 -14.40
N ASN A 39 -4.28 -15.58 -14.07
CA ASN A 39 -3.84 -15.61 -12.68
C ASN A 39 -3.19 -14.28 -12.31
N LEU A 40 -3.95 -13.57 -11.47
CA LEU A 40 -3.59 -12.52 -10.52
C LEU A 40 -2.59 -11.47 -11.04
N LEU A 41 -3.12 -10.42 -11.66
CA LEU A 41 -2.52 -9.11 -11.46
C LEU A 41 -2.78 -8.72 -10.00
N LEU A 42 -1.90 -9.13 -9.07
CA LEU A 42 -1.81 -8.51 -7.74
C LEU A 42 -1.21 -7.12 -7.93
N GLY A 43 -2.00 -6.23 -8.50
CA GLY A 43 -1.67 -4.82 -8.54
C GLY A 43 -1.74 -4.26 -7.13
N ILE A 44 -0.66 -3.64 -6.67
CA ILE A 44 -0.72 -2.77 -5.50
C ILE A 44 -1.44 -1.51 -5.94
N GLU A 45 -2.66 -1.32 -5.44
CA GLU A 45 -3.34 -0.04 -5.59
C GLU A 45 -2.84 0.92 -4.52
N LEU A 46 -2.00 1.87 -4.95
CA LEU A 46 -1.39 2.87 -4.09
C LEU A 46 -2.03 4.24 -4.35
N TYR A 47 -2.52 4.85 -3.27
CA TYR A 47 -3.04 6.20 -3.23
C TYR A 47 -2.02 7.14 -2.59
N TRP A 48 -1.98 8.38 -3.07
CA TRP A 48 -1.33 9.45 -2.35
C TRP A 48 -2.14 9.72 -1.07
N PRO A 49 -1.54 9.73 0.13
CA PRO A 49 -2.27 9.67 1.40
C PRO A 49 -2.91 11.00 1.83
N THR A 50 -3.23 11.88 0.87
CA THR A 50 -3.95 13.14 1.10
C THR A 50 -4.96 13.35 -0.02
N GLU A 51 -5.91 14.28 0.17
CA GLU A 51 -6.85 14.68 -0.90
C GLU A 51 -6.17 15.33 -2.12
N ASP A 52 -4.89 15.71 -1.99
CA ASP A 52 -4.14 16.40 -3.03
C ASP A 52 -3.67 15.43 -4.13
N LYS A 53 -4.10 15.66 -5.37
CA LYS A 53 -3.74 14.84 -6.53
C LYS A 53 -2.49 15.34 -7.25
N SER A 54 -1.86 16.42 -6.78
CA SER A 54 -0.75 17.08 -7.47
C SER A 54 0.47 16.17 -7.66
N PHE A 55 0.69 15.20 -6.76
CA PHE A 55 1.73 14.17 -6.92
C PHE A 55 1.58 13.41 -8.25
N PHE A 56 0.38 12.92 -8.55
CA PHE A 56 0.10 12.19 -9.80
C PHE A 56 0.07 13.10 -11.04
N GLN A 57 0.05 14.41 -10.84
CA GLN A 57 0.11 15.42 -11.91
C GLN A 57 1.55 15.89 -12.17
N GLY A 58 2.55 15.28 -11.52
CA GLY A 58 3.96 15.62 -11.71
C GLY A 58 4.41 16.87 -10.95
N ALA A 59 3.74 17.22 -9.84
CA ALA A 59 4.16 18.32 -9.00
C ALA A 59 5.58 18.09 -8.43
N SER A 60 6.33 19.18 -8.32
CA SER A 60 7.72 19.12 -7.85
C SER A 60 7.81 18.77 -6.37
N SER A 61 8.95 18.21 -5.95
CA SER A 61 9.16 17.79 -4.56
C SER A 61 9.02 18.95 -3.56
N GLU A 62 9.40 20.16 -3.95
CA GLU A 62 9.38 21.39 -3.14
C GLU A 62 7.94 21.83 -2.84
N SER A 63 7.01 21.51 -3.74
CA SER A 63 5.58 21.82 -3.58
C SER A 63 4.83 20.81 -2.70
N LEU A 64 5.39 19.61 -2.54
CA LEU A 64 4.78 18.47 -1.85
C LEU A 64 5.37 18.22 -0.46
N ILE A 65 6.66 18.49 -0.26
CA ILE A 65 7.37 18.17 0.98
C ILE A 65 7.30 19.34 1.96
N GLN A 66 7.03 19.01 3.22
CA GLN A 66 7.10 19.91 4.36
C GLN A 66 8.51 19.85 4.95
N PRO A 67 9.29 20.95 4.92
CA PRO A 67 10.55 20.98 5.64
C PRO A 67 10.31 20.89 7.15
N THR A 68 11.28 20.33 7.87
CA THR A 68 11.35 20.41 9.34
C THR A 68 11.63 21.85 9.80
N VAL A 69 11.78 22.04 11.11
CA VAL A 69 12.19 23.32 11.73
C VAL A 69 13.48 23.91 11.14
N SER A 70 14.32 23.10 10.48
CA SER A 70 15.51 23.58 9.78
C SER A 70 15.22 24.42 8.53
N GLY A 71 14.00 24.37 7.98
CA GLY A 71 13.61 25.05 6.74
C GLY A 71 14.13 24.41 5.44
N LYS A 72 15.10 23.49 5.51
CA LYS A 72 15.64 22.76 4.35
C LYS A 72 14.62 21.73 3.86
N ILE A 73 14.31 21.71 2.56
CA ILE A 73 13.30 20.80 1.98
C ILE A 73 13.72 19.34 2.13
N GLU A 74 15.00 19.05 2.03
CA GLU A 74 15.59 17.73 2.18
C GLU A 74 15.21 17.12 3.52
N SER A 75 15.13 17.92 4.59
CA SER A 75 14.88 17.45 5.95
C SER A 75 13.53 16.75 6.16
N GLY A 76 12.57 16.97 5.26
CA GLY A 76 11.27 16.31 5.24
C GLY A 76 11.20 15.08 4.33
N LYS A 77 12.27 14.76 3.59
CA LYS A 77 12.35 13.57 2.74
C LYS A 77 12.71 12.32 3.55
N PHE A 78 12.61 11.15 2.95
CA PHE A 78 13.08 9.90 3.55
C PHE A 78 14.62 9.83 3.53
N GLY A 79 15.23 9.23 4.56
CA GLY A 79 16.66 8.92 4.60
C GLY A 79 17.47 9.77 5.59
N CYS A 80 18.80 9.75 5.45
CA CYS A 80 19.73 10.54 6.26
C CYS A 80 19.71 12.02 5.86
N VAL A 81 18.61 12.72 6.13
CA VAL A 81 18.35 14.07 5.61
C VAL A 81 18.22 15.13 6.70
N ARG A 82 18.36 14.74 7.96
CA ARG A 82 18.29 15.62 9.13
C ARG A 82 19.66 15.75 9.79
N ASN A 83 19.91 16.88 10.44
CA ASN A 83 21.17 17.18 11.16
C ASN A 83 22.42 16.85 10.34
N ASP A 84 22.47 17.38 9.11
CA ASP A 84 23.58 17.18 8.16
C ASP A 84 23.93 15.70 7.89
N GLY A 85 22.90 14.83 7.90
CA GLY A 85 23.03 13.42 7.55
C GLY A 85 23.13 12.47 8.74
N ASN A 86 23.24 13.00 9.96
CA ASN A 86 23.44 12.17 11.16
C ASN A 86 22.15 11.61 11.75
N ARG A 87 20.98 11.95 11.18
CA ARG A 87 19.70 11.42 11.64
C ARG A 87 18.86 10.93 10.46
N PHE A 88 18.45 9.67 10.57
CA PHE A 88 17.58 9.02 9.60
C PHE A 88 16.13 9.45 9.82
N HIS A 89 15.46 9.78 8.72
CA HIS A 89 14.03 10.04 8.67
C HIS A 89 13.34 8.86 8.00
N GLU A 90 12.53 8.14 8.77
CA GLU A 90 11.88 6.89 8.35
C GLU A 90 10.65 7.11 7.46
N GLY A 91 10.27 8.37 7.20
CA GLY A 91 9.09 8.72 6.42
C GLY A 91 9.30 9.94 5.54
N ILE A 92 8.19 10.48 5.04
CA ILE A 92 8.14 11.74 4.31
C ILE A 92 7.16 12.68 5.02
N ASP A 93 7.56 13.93 5.19
CA ASP A 93 6.71 14.97 5.74
C ASP A 93 5.96 15.63 4.57
N ILE A 94 4.65 15.40 4.47
CA ILE A 94 3.82 15.96 3.39
C ILE A 94 3.31 17.35 3.78
N LYS A 95 3.43 18.31 2.87
CA LYS A 95 2.99 19.70 3.05
C LYS A 95 1.46 19.78 3.03
N PRO A 96 0.82 20.28 4.10
CA PRO A 96 -0.62 20.51 4.11
C PRO A 96 -0.97 21.64 3.13
N LYS A 97 -2.08 21.49 2.41
CA LYS A 97 -2.60 22.48 1.47
C LYS A 97 -3.65 23.38 2.11
N LYS A 98 -4.32 22.91 3.16
CA LYS A 98 -5.39 23.64 3.85
C LYS A 98 -5.01 23.85 5.30
N ARG A 99 -5.16 25.09 5.77
CA ARG A 99 -4.98 25.45 7.18
C ARG A 99 -6.17 26.26 7.69
N ASN A 100 -6.51 26.08 8.97
CA ASN A 100 -7.51 26.91 9.63
C ASN A 100 -6.92 28.26 10.07
N LYS A 101 -7.75 29.13 10.67
CA LYS A 101 -7.32 30.46 11.17
C LYS A 101 -6.23 30.41 12.25
N LYS A 102 -6.05 29.27 12.92
CA LYS A 102 -4.99 29.05 13.92
C LYS A 102 -3.71 28.48 13.31
N GLY A 103 -3.68 28.27 11.99
CA GLY A 103 -2.55 27.69 11.28
C GLY A 103 -2.47 26.17 11.34
N GLU A 104 -3.47 25.48 11.90
CA GLU A 104 -3.47 24.01 12.00
C GLU A 104 -3.86 23.40 10.65
N ALA A 105 -3.20 22.29 10.27
CA ALA A 105 -3.53 21.54 9.07
C ALA A 105 -4.93 20.90 9.20
N ILE A 106 -5.72 21.02 8.14
CA ILE A 106 -7.10 20.48 8.08
C ILE A 106 -7.32 19.59 6.84
N ASP A 107 -6.26 19.24 6.12
CA ASP A 107 -6.33 18.27 5.04
C ASP A 107 -6.77 16.90 5.58
N LYS A 108 -7.65 16.22 4.85
CA LYS A 108 -7.99 14.83 5.18
C LYS A 108 -6.86 13.91 4.75
N ILE A 109 -6.56 12.95 5.61
CA ILE A 109 -5.60 11.88 5.36
C ILE A 109 -6.39 10.62 5.04
N ILE A 110 -5.97 9.93 3.99
CA ILE A 110 -6.55 8.66 3.56
C ILE A 110 -5.47 7.57 3.60
N ALA A 111 -5.89 6.33 3.79
CA ALA A 111 -4.98 5.20 3.71
C ALA A 111 -4.37 5.14 2.30
N ALA A 112 -3.07 4.87 2.23
CA ALA A 112 -2.34 4.79 0.97
C ALA A 112 -2.64 3.48 0.25
N MET A 113 -3.10 2.47 0.96
CA MET A 113 -3.47 1.16 0.45
C MET A 113 -4.58 0.60 1.34
N ASP A 114 -5.42 -0.28 0.78
CA ASP A 114 -6.35 -1.07 1.57
C ASP A 114 -5.62 -1.88 2.64
N GLY A 115 -6.14 -1.88 3.85
CA GLY A 115 -5.48 -2.52 4.97
C GLY A 115 -6.31 -2.50 6.24
N GLU A 116 -5.75 -3.06 7.30
CA GLU A 116 -6.36 -3.16 8.62
C GLU A 116 -5.57 -2.32 9.61
N VAL A 117 -6.25 -1.49 10.39
CA VAL A 117 -5.63 -0.71 11.46
C VAL A 117 -5.14 -1.67 12.55
N VAL A 118 -3.84 -1.69 12.82
CA VAL A 118 -3.24 -2.56 13.85
C VAL A 118 -2.90 -1.81 15.12
N TYR A 119 -2.77 -0.48 15.06
CA TYR A 119 -2.43 0.33 16.22
C TYR A 119 -2.93 1.77 16.08
N ILE A 120 -3.35 2.35 17.20
CA ILE A 120 -3.76 3.76 17.29
C ILE A 120 -3.17 4.36 18.57
N ASN A 121 -2.45 5.47 18.44
CA ASN A 121 -2.13 6.35 19.56
C ASN A 121 -2.97 7.63 19.49
N GLN A 122 -3.91 7.78 20.42
CA GLN A 122 -4.78 8.96 20.52
C GLN A 122 -4.16 10.12 21.31
N VAL A 123 -3.06 9.88 22.03
CA VAL A 123 -2.46 10.85 22.96
C VAL A 123 -1.11 11.33 22.41
N ALA A 124 -1.04 12.60 22.02
CA ALA A 124 0.13 13.16 21.36
C ALA A 124 1.44 13.03 22.17
N GLY A 125 1.36 13.06 23.50
CA GLY A 125 2.54 12.98 24.37
C GLY A 125 3.17 11.58 24.52
N ASN A 126 2.50 10.52 24.05
CA ASN A 126 2.99 9.14 24.26
C ASN A 126 4.09 8.72 23.28
N SER A 127 4.38 9.53 22.26
CA SER A 127 5.36 9.19 21.22
C SER A 127 5.88 10.44 20.50
N GLY A 128 7.08 10.34 19.94
CA GLY A 128 7.62 11.35 19.03
C GLY A 128 6.77 11.55 17.76
N TYR A 129 5.89 10.61 17.40
CA TYR A 129 4.97 10.74 16.27
C TYR A 129 3.68 11.49 16.60
N GLY A 130 3.48 11.97 17.84
CA GLY A 130 2.21 12.60 18.22
C GLY A 130 1.04 11.63 18.21
N LYS A 131 -0.13 12.04 17.73
CA LYS A 131 -1.23 11.11 17.45
C LYS A 131 -0.94 10.40 16.13
N TYR A 132 -1.06 9.08 16.10
CA TYR A 132 -0.74 8.32 14.90
C TYR A 132 -1.51 7.01 14.80
N ILE A 133 -1.54 6.47 13.58
CA ILE A 133 -2.18 5.19 13.23
C ILE A 133 -1.16 4.34 12.47
N VAL A 134 -1.18 3.04 12.70
CA VAL A 134 -0.46 2.05 11.90
C VAL A 134 -1.45 1.13 11.23
N ILE A 135 -1.29 0.92 9.92
CA ILE A 135 -2.12 0.04 9.10
C ILE A 135 -1.24 -1.05 8.50
N VAL A 136 -1.72 -2.30 8.52
CA VAL A 136 -1.09 -3.43 7.83
C VAL A 136 -1.81 -3.73 6.52
N HIS A 137 -1.04 -3.96 5.46
CA HIS A 137 -1.53 -4.29 4.13
C HIS A 137 -1.17 -5.74 3.81
N LYS A 138 -2.13 -6.65 4.03
CA LYS A 138 -1.95 -8.11 3.92
C LYS A 138 -2.11 -8.63 2.49
N THR A 139 -2.49 -7.77 1.55
CA THR A 139 -2.66 -8.10 0.11
C THR A 139 -1.32 -8.36 -0.59
N VAL A 140 -0.20 -8.02 0.07
CA VAL A 140 1.17 -8.25 -0.40
C VAL A 140 1.97 -9.08 0.59
N VAL A 141 2.97 -9.80 0.07
CA VAL A 141 3.90 -10.62 0.86
C VAL A 141 5.34 -10.22 0.53
N PRO A 142 6.15 -9.78 1.52
CA PRO A 142 5.79 -9.58 2.92
C PRO A 142 4.74 -8.47 3.09
N SER A 143 3.98 -8.51 4.19
CA SER A 143 3.00 -7.46 4.48
C SER A 143 3.68 -6.11 4.66
N ILE A 144 3.10 -5.08 4.04
CA ILE A 144 3.55 -3.70 4.18
C ILE A 144 2.85 -3.07 5.37
N TYR A 145 3.55 -2.20 6.10
CA TYR A 145 2.97 -1.36 7.14
C TYR A 145 3.09 0.11 6.73
N THR A 146 2.03 0.87 6.93
CA THR A 146 2.05 2.33 6.79
C THR A 146 1.77 2.98 8.14
N LEU A 147 2.43 4.12 8.39
CA LEU A 147 2.28 4.91 9.60
C LEU A 147 1.91 6.34 9.24
N TYR A 148 0.85 6.86 9.86
CA TYR A 148 0.35 8.22 9.66
C TYR A 148 0.55 9.01 10.94
N ALA A 149 1.54 9.90 10.98
CA ALA A 149 1.97 10.63 12.17
C ALA A 149 1.41 12.06 12.26
N HIS A 150 1.58 12.66 13.43
CA HIS A 150 1.29 14.07 13.73
C HIS A 150 -0.14 14.49 13.38
N LEU A 151 -1.09 13.56 13.53
CA LEU A 151 -2.50 13.81 13.24
C LEU A 151 -3.07 14.80 14.26
N SER A 152 -3.83 15.78 13.77
CA SER A 152 -4.58 16.71 14.65
C SER A 152 -5.73 15.97 15.35
N ASN A 153 -6.41 15.10 14.62
CA ASN A 153 -7.53 14.30 15.09
C ASN A 153 -7.57 12.93 14.39
N ILE A 154 -8.13 11.93 15.09
CA ILE A 154 -8.45 10.61 14.53
C ILE A 154 -9.96 10.46 14.63
N GLU A 155 -10.63 10.16 13.51
CA GLU A 155 -12.08 10.06 13.49
C GLU A 155 -12.59 8.92 14.38
N LYS A 156 -13.72 9.14 15.06
CA LYS A 156 -14.32 8.17 16.00
C LYS A 156 -14.64 6.81 15.37
N GLY A 157 -14.81 6.75 14.06
CA GLY A 157 -15.08 5.51 13.32
C GLY A 157 -13.86 4.62 13.11
N ILE A 158 -12.65 5.15 13.32
CA ILE A 158 -11.40 4.42 13.08
C ILE A 158 -11.01 3.65 14.35
N THR A 159 -10.97 2.33 14.25
CA THR A 159 -10.67 1.40 15.35
C THR A 159 -9.71 0.31 14.90
N VAL A 160 -8.91 -0.24 15.82
CA VAL A 160 -8.06 -1.40 15.54
C VAL A 160 -8.91 -2.59 15.06
N GLY A 161 -8.42 -3.32 14.06
CA GLY A 161 -9.09 -4.47 13.45
C GLY A 161 -10.09 -4.14 12.33
N LYS A 162 -10.15 -2.88 11.89
CA LYS A 162 -10.96 -2.41 10.77
C LYS A 162 -10.13 -1.81 9.66
#